data_AF-A0A210VRM3-F1
#
_entry.id   AF-A0A210VRM3-F1
#
_cell.length_a   1.000
_cell.length_b   1.000
_cell.length_c   1.000
_cell.angle_alpha   90.00
_cell.angle_beta   90.00
_cell.angle_gamma   90.00
#
_symmetry.space_group_name_H-M   'P 1'
#
loop_
_entity.id
_entity.type
_entity.pdbx_description
1 polymer ?
#
loop_
_entity_poly.entity_id
_entity_poly.type
_entity_poly.pdbx_seq_one_letter_code
_entity_poly.pdbx_strand_id
1 'polypeptide(L)'
;MDLRIRPRDLQTLHDAVVPEDTPERREAYSLGNFSQAMRCKNWDLRYRWDLLRASRLRLGGGMLARGDLNLYAYLNDRHIDDALRSIVPPLKATGGNRSSNPEHHAGNAR
;
A
#
# COMPACT_ATOMS: atom_id res chain seq x y z
N MET A 1 -8.07 10.86 12.17
CA MET A 1 -7.23 9.64 12.26
C MET A 1 -6.53 9.72 13.60
N ASP A 2 -6.83 8.80 14.52
CA ASP A 2 -6.16 8.72 15.83
C ASP A 2 -4.88 7.89 15.64
N LEU A 3 -3.79 8.58 15.30
CA LEU A 3 -2.50 7.96 15.05
C LEU A 3 -1.86 7.62 16.41
N ARG A 4 -2.03 6.37 16.85
CA ARG A 4 -1.39 5.84 18.08
C ARG A 4 0.12 5.60 17.95
N ILE A 5 0.68 5.84 16.77
CA ILE A 5 2.11 5.73 16.49
C ILE A 5 2.85 6.92 17.11
N ARG A 6 4.05 6.65 17.66
CA ARG A 6 4.89 7.73 18.18
C ARG A 6 5.37 8.62 17.03
N PRO A 7 5.44 9.95 17.21
CA PRO A 7 5.86 10.86 16.15
C PRO A 7 7.28 10.57 15.65
N ARG A 8 8.18 10.09 16.53
CA ARG A 8 9.53 9.65 16.13
C ARG A 8 9.50 8.44 15.20
N ASP A 9 8.70 7.43 15.54
CA ASP A 9 8.57 6.23 14.71
C ASP A 9 7.86 6.57 13.38
N LEU A 10 6.87 7.45 13.41
CA LEU A 10 6.21 7.97 12.21
C LEU A 10 7.19 8.71 11.30
N GLN A 11 8.08 9.53 11.88
CA GLN A 11 9.09 10.28 11.13
C GLN A 11 10.07 9.33 10.44
N THR A 12 10.54 8.28 11.13
CA THR A 12 11.44 7.28 10.52
C THR A 12 10.73 6.49 9.43
N LEU A 13 9.46 6.12 9.64
CA LEU A 13 8.64 5.46 8.62
C LEU A 13 8.51 6.35 7.39
N HIS A 14 8.25 7.65 7.59
CA HIS A 14 8.16 8.64 6.52
C HIS A 14 9.49 8.77 5.77
N ASP A 15 10.60 8.95 6.47
CA ASP A 15 11.94 9.10 5.88
C ASP A 15 12.36 7.88 5.04
N ALA A 16 11.92 6.68 5.42
CA ALA A 16 12.17 5.46 4.68
C ALA A 16 11.25 5.30 3.45
N VAL A 17 9.99 5.69 3.57
CA VAL A 17 8.97 5.49 2.52
C VAL A 17 9.00 6.58 1.44
N VAL A 18 9.24 7.85 1.82
CA VAL A 18 9.30 8.98 0.89
C VAL A 18 10.30 8.81 -0.26
N PRO A 19 11.56 8.37 -0.04
CA PRO A 19 12.49 8.16 -1.14
C PRO A 19 12.07 7.01 -2.07
N GLU A 20 11.29 6.04 -1.57
CA GLU A 20 10.78 4.92 -2.36
C GLU A 20 9.49 5.26 -3.13
N ASP A 21 8.71 6.26 -2.66
CA ASP A 21 7.49 6.78 -3.29
C ASP A 21 7.82 7.62 -4.53
N THR A 22 8.42 6.99 -5.53
CA THR A 22 8.73 7.65 -6.80
C THR A 22 7.48 7.78 -7.67
N PRO A 23 7.33 8.91 -8.40
CA PRO A 23 6.19 9.12 -9.28
C PRO A 23 6.09 8.05 -10.38
N GLU A 24 7.23 7.54 -10.86
CA GLU A 24 7.29 6.46 -11.85
C GLU A 24 6.70 5.15 -11.31
N ARG A 25 7.01 4.80 -10.06
CA ARG A 25 6.46 3.60 -9.42
C ARG A 25 4.97 3.76 -9.14
N ARG A 26 4.54 4.96 -8.72
CA ARG A 26 3.13 5.30 -8.54
C ARG A 26 2.35 5.14 -9.84
N GLU A 27 2.90 5.64 -10.95
CA GLU A 27 2.27 5.52 -12.26
C GLU A 27 2.20 4.06 -12.73
N ALA A 28 3.30 3.30 -12.61
CA ALA A 28 3.32 1.88 -12.93
C ALA A 28 2.26 1.07 -12.15
N TYR A 29 2.10 1.35 -10.85
CA TYR A 29 1.05 0.73 -10.03
C TYR A 29 -0.35 1.19 -10.42
N SER A 30 -0.52 2.47 -10.78
CA SER A 30 -1.79 3.01 -11.28
C SER A 30 -2.21 2.38 -12.61
N LEU A 31 -1.25 2.03 -13.47
CA LEU A 31 -1.46 1.33 -14.73
C LEU A 31 -1.66 -0.19 -14.55
N GLY A 32 -1.52 -0.71 -13.33
CA GLY A 32 -1.63 -2.15 -13.06
C GLY A 32 -0.42 -2.95 -13.58
N ASN A 33 0.71 -2.30 -13.83
CA ASN A 33 1.92 -2.91 -14.38
C ASN A 33 2.73 -3.67 -13.30
N PHE A 34 2.07 -4.53 -12.53
CA PHE A 34 2.70 -5.38 -11.51
C PHE A 34 2.08 -6.79 -11.50
N SER A 35 2.92 -7.80 -11.29
CA SER A 35 2.57 -9.23 -11.45
C SER A 35 1.45 -9.75 -10.54
N GLN A 36 0.95 -8.95 -9.59
CA GLN A 36 -0.10 -9.34 -8.66
C GLN A 36 -1.39 -8.51 -8.78
N ALA A 37 -1.52 -7.67 -9.83
CA ALA A 37 -2.68 -6.81 -10.04
C ALA A 37 -4.00 -7.60 -10.12
N MET A 38 -3.98 -8.78 -10.76
CA MET A 38 -5.14 -9.69 -10.87
C MET A 38 -5.59 -10.31 -9.54
N ARG A 39 -4.72 -10.42 -8.54
CA ARG A 39 -5.03 -11.05 -7.24
C ARG A 39 -5.24 -10.06 -6.10
N CYS A 40 -4.82 -8.80 -6.29
CA CYS A 40 -4.92 -7.78 -5.25
C CYS A 40 -6.29 -7.08 -5.32
N LYS A 41 -7.13 -7.29 -4.30
CA LYS A 41 -8.39 -6.52 -4.11
C LYS A 41 -8.14 -5.06 -3.72
N ASN A 42 -7.06 -4.79 -2.98
CA ASN A 42 -6.69 -3.46 -2.51
C ASN A 42 -5.30 -3.08 -3.04
N TRP A 43 -5.27 -2.39 -4.19
CA TRP A 43 -4.02 -1.96 -4.83
C TRP A 43 -3.29 -0.91 -3.98
N ASP A 44 -4.04 -0.01 -3.38
CA ASP A 44 -3.56 1.05 -2.51
C ASP A 44 -2.85 0.52 -1.26
N LEU A 45 -3.47 -0.44 -0.57
CA LEU A 45 -2.85 -1.15 0.55
C LEU A 45 -1.59 -1.89 0.08
N ARG A 46 -1.67 -2.62 -1.05
CA ARG A 46 -0.51 -3.36 -1.56
C ARG A 46 0.66 -2.44 -1.89
N TYR A 47 0.40 -1.29 -2.51
CA TYR A 47 1.40 -0.30 -2.86
C TYR A 47 2.12 0.24 -1.62
N ARG A 48 1.37 0.63 -0.58
CA ARG A 48 1.94 1.08 0.70
C ARG A 48 2.87 0.05 1.34
N TRP A 49 2.44 -1.21 1.36
CA TRP A 49 3.23 -2.33 1.90
C TRP A 49 4.42 -2.71 1.01
N ASP A 50 4.35 -2.43 -0.30
CA ASP A 50 5.46 -2.63 -1.22
C ASP A 50 6.54 -1.55 -1.03
N LEU A 51 6.13 -0.28 -0.91
CA LEU A 51 7.04 0.83 -0.57
C LEU A 51 7.76 0.58 0.75
N LEU A 52 7.03 0.17 1.78
CA LEU A 52 7.63 -0.20 3.06
C LEU A 52 8.66 -1.33 2.91
N ARG A 53 8.34 -2.37 2.12
CA ARG A 53 9.30 -3.45 1.86
C ARG A 53 10.51 -3.00 1.04
N ALA A 54 10.30 -2.11 0.08
CA ALA A 54 11.34 -1.57 -0.78
C ALA A 54 12.31 -0.68 0.00
N SER A 55 11.79 0.07 0.98
CA SER A 55 12.59 0.86 1.94
C SER A 55 13.49 0.00 2.84
N ARG A 56 13.38 -1.34 2.76
CA ARG A 56 14.09 -2.33 3.59
C ARG A 56 13.88 -2.15 5.09
N LEU A 57 12.90 -1.33 5.49
CA LEU A 57 12.57 -1.11 6.88
C LEU A 57 12.01 -2.40 7.47
N ARG A 58 12.71 -2.97 8.45
CA ARG A 58 12.24 -4.16 9.15
C ARG A 58 11.34 -3.73 10.30
N LEU A 59 10.05 -4.05 10.19
CA LEU A 59 9.13 -3.89 11.30
C LEU A 59 9.32 -5.02 12.31
N GLY A 60 9.86 -4.67 13.47
CA GLY A 60 10.09 -5.57 14.58
C GLY A 60 8.89 -5.70 15.50
N GLY A 61 8.77 -6.87 16.13
CA GLY A 61 7.82 -7.19 17.20
C GLY A 61 8.39 -6.97 18.60
N GLY A 62 9.51 -6.25 18.72
CA GLY A 62 10.23 -6.13 19.98
C GLY A 62 11.14 -7.33 20.23
N MET A 63 10.96 -8.00 21.37
CA MET A 63 11.99 -8.88 21.96
C MET A 63 12.36 -10.10 21.09
N LEU A 64 11.46 -10.59 20.24
CA LEU A 64 11.66 -11.78 19.39
C LEU A 64 11.99 -11.43 17.92
N ALA A 65 11.78 -10.19 17.50
CA ALA A 65 12.03 -9.75 16.13
C ALA A 65 12.64 -8.34 16.18
N ARG A 66 13.97 -8.27 16.26
CA ARG A 66 14.72 -7.01 16.11
C ARG A 66 14.58 -6.53 14.68
N GLY A 67 13.72 -5.54 14.47
CA GLY A 67 13.68 -4.71 13.28
C GLY A 67 14.17 -3.30 13.58
N ASP A 68 14.46 -2.52 12.54
CA ASP A 68 14.77 -1.09 12.62
C ASP A 68 13.67 -0.31 13.34
N LEU A 69 12.41 -0.71 13.14
CA LEU A 69 11.25 -0.09 13.80
C LEU A 69 10.42 -1.11 14.55
N ASN A 70 10.36 -1.01 15.89
CA ASN A 70 9.58 -1.92 16.72
C ASN A 70 8.10 -1.51 16.83
N LEU A 71 7.43 -1.30 15.69
CA LEU A 71 6.03 -0.89 15.66
C LEU A 71 5.11 -1.98 16.21
N TYR A 72 5.35 -3.26 15.86
CA TYR A 72 4.51 -4.37 16.33
C TYR A 72 4.63 -4.64 17.84
N ALA A 73 5.56 -3.99 18.54
CA ALA A 73 5.62 -4.07 20.00
C ALA A 73 4.42 -3.37 20.68
N TYR A 74 3.77 -2.42 20.00
CA TYR A 74 2.68 -1.62 20.58
C TYR A 74 1.58 -1.22 19.57
N LEU A 75 1.76 -1.53 18.29
CA LEU A 75 0.81 -1.29 17.21
C LEU A 75 0.42 -2.59 16.51
N ASN A 76 -0.71 -2.52 15.81
CA ASN A 76 -1.22 -3.59 14.96
C ASN A 76 -1.12 -3.16 13.50
N ASP A 77 -1.27 -4.12 12.59
CA ASP A 77 -1.28 -3.91 11.13
C ASP A 77 -2.18 -2.74 10.71
N ARG A 78 -3.38 -2.64 11.31
CA ARG A 78 -4.32 -1.54 11.08
C ARG A 78 -3.77 -0.16 11.44
N HIS A 79 -3.02 -0.04 12.54
CA HIS A 79 -2.43 1.24 12.93
C HIS A 79 -1.24 1.60 12.03
N ILE A 80 -0.49 0.60 11.58
CA ILE A 80 0.61 0.78 10.61
C ILE A 80 0.04 1.20 9.26
N ASP A 81 -1.05 0.57 8.80
CA ASP A 81 -1.76 0.96 7.58
C ASP A 81 -2.29 2.40 7.65
N ASP A 82 -2.88 2.82 8.79
CA ASP A 82 -3.36 4.20 8.97
C ASP A 82 -2.19 5.21 8.92
N ALA A 83 -1.04 4.87 9.51
CA ALA A 83 0.19 5.67 9.42
C ALA A 83 0.72 5.75 7.98
N LEU A 84 0.81 4.61 7.27
CA LEU A 84 1.22 4.56 5.87
C LEU A 84 0.25 5.32 4.97
N ARG A 85 -1.05 5.29 5.27
CA ARG A 85 -2.09 6.04 4.56
C ARG A 85 -1.99 7.55 4.76
N SER A 86 -1.49 7.98 5.92
CA SER A 86 -1.21 9.39 6.17
C SER A 86 0.06 9.88 5.47
N ILE A 87 1.04 8.99 5.22
CA ILE A 87 2.31 9.34 4.56
C ILE A 87 2.17 9.28 3.03
N VAL A 88 1.63 8.18 2.52
CA VAL A 88 1.53 7.90 1.08
C VAL A 88 0.11 8.25 0.62
N PRO A 89 -0.05 9.30 -0.21
CA PRO A 89 -1.35 9.61 -0.76
C PRO A 89 -1.89 8.43 -1.56
N PRO A 90 -3.21 8.22 -1.56
CA PRO A 90 -3.78 7.09 -2.27
C PRO A 90 -3.40 7.18 -3.75
N LEU A 91 -3.12 6.02 -4.35
CA LEU A 91 -2.94 5.92 -5.80
C LEU A 91 -4.19 6.56 -6.42
N LYS A 92 -4.01 7.77 -6.99
CA LYS A 92 -5.11 8.63 -7.43
C LYS A 92 -6.05 7.75 -8.22
N ALA A 93 -7.31 7.66 -7.78
CA ALA A 93 -8.32 6.96 -8.54
C ALA A 93 -8.36 7.65 -9.90
N THR A 94 -7.73 7.05 -10.90
CA THR A 94 -8.10 7.31 -12.28
C THR A 94 -9.54 6.85 -12.35
N GLY A 95 -10.44 7.80 -12.11
CA GLY A 95 -11.83 7.73 -12.51
C GLY A 95 -11.82 7.39 -13.99
N GLY A 96 -12.30 6.19 -14.29
CA GLY A 96 -12.17 5.61 -15.62
C GLY A 96 -12.51 4.14 -15.58
N ASN A 97 -13.78 3.85 -15.25
CA ASN A 97 -14.52 2.72 -15.82
C ASN A 97 -13.75 1.39 -15.93
N ARG A 98 -13.50 0.70 -14.81
CA ARG A 98 -13.00 -0.68 -14.87
C ARG A 98 -14.17 -1.65 -15.07
N SER A 99 -14.57 -1.75 -16.33
CA SER A 99 -15.31 -2.82 -17.01
C SER A 99 -16.05 -3.81 -16.11
N SER A 100 -17.32 -3.52 -15.86
CA SER A 100 -18.34 -4.56 -15.94
C SER A 100 -18.54 -4.90 -17.42
N ASN A 101 -17.76 -5.85 -17.97
CA ASN A 101 -18.20 -6.58 -19.15
C ASN A 101 -17.52 -7.95 -19.19
N PRO A 102 -18.31 -9.01 -19.17
CA PRO A 102 -18.23 -9.96 -20.27
C PRO A 102 -19.45 -9.77 -21.16
N GLU A 103 -19.19 -9.45 -22.42
CA GLU A 103 -20.15 -9.58 -23.51
C GLU A 103 -20.72 -11.00 -23.50
N HIS A 104 -21.95 -11.18 -23.04
CA HIS A 104 -22.76 -12.31 -23.48
C HIS A 104 -23.48 -11.88 -24.74
N HIS A 105 -22.76 -11.99 -25.85
CA HIS A 105 -23.31 -11.99 -27.19
C HIS A 105 -24.16 -13.25 -27.35
N ALA A 106 -25.41 -13.21 -26.88
CA ALA A 106 -26.43 -14.19 -27.23
C ALA A 106 -27.36 -13.55 -28.26
N GLY A 107 -26.81 -13.34 -29.46
CA GLY A 107 -27.66 -13.29 -30.64
C GLY A 107 -28.21 -14.70 -30.86
N ASN A 108 -29.53 -14.86 -30.74
CA ASN A 108 -30.24 -15.58 -31.78
C ASN A 108 -31.71 -15.16 -31.79
N ALA A 109 -32.07 -14.36 -32.79
CA ALA A 109 -33.41 -14.28 -33.29
C ALA A 109 -33.71 -15.55 -34.08
N ARG A 110 -34.72 -16.31 -33.66
CA ARG A 110 -35.69 -17.00 -34.52
C ARG A 110 -36.72 -17.76 -33.70
#